data_AF-A0A1E1XS04-F1
#
_entry.id   AF-A0A1E1XS04-F1
#
_cell.length_a   1.000
_cell.length_b   1.000
_cell.length_c   1.000
_cell.angle_alpha   90.00
_cell.angle_beta   90.00
_cell.angle_gamma   90.00
#
_symmetry.space_group_name_H-M   'P 1'
#
loop_
_entity.id
_entity.type
_entity.pdbx_description
1 polymer ?
#
loop_
_entity_poly.entity_id
_entity_poly.type
_entity_poly.pdbx_seq_one_letter_code
_entity_poly.pdbx_strand_id
1 'polypeptide(L)'
;MSLLLLRLNLPRVSRLNRDVLKPLFRPPVREKQILSDPENIGQRQQHINFDTLGTWDNRIDLPLLLQQSIKVGKPVPKISGEHAGCATILGRRTYNEDRYRVKELTPDLLYFAVFDGHGGSTCADFCAEHMEAHIMYWVRRGQTDLQALLQSAFIDINNSFAKYVAFNWPDGEEASSGTTATVCLLRSSTELYVAHVGDSRALLCRSGESRRLTTDHTAGLKLEEERIKMSGGRLISDSHGRHLVNGRLAMTRSLGDLDLKPYGVIALPDVRSMEVKHGKDAFVILTTDGVNCAMSDQEIVDAINSCSSPAEAAGFVTDQAMHFASQDNATAVVMPFGAWGKYRNSGGVANSFGRQLQFSRRF
;
A
#
# COMPACT_ATOMS: atom_id res chain seq x y z
N MET A 1 81.96 16.26 2.61
CA MET A 1 81.57 15.61 3.88
C MET A 1 80.94 14.27 3.49
N SER A 2 81.65 13.15 3.34
CA SER A 2 82.96 12.70 3.86
C SER A 2 82.92 12.15 5.29
N LEU A 3 82.51 10.87 5.39
CA LEU A 3 82.69 9.84 6.43
C LEU A 3 82.30 8.53 5.68
N LEU A 4 83.09 7.47 5.43
CA LEU A 4 84.27 6.86 6.09
C LEU A 4 83.98 6.39 7.53
N LEU A 5 84.16 5.13 7.93
CA LEU A 5 84.63 3.87 7.27
C LEU A 5 83.58 2.73 7.50
N LEU A 6 83.78 1.39 7.44
CA LEU A 6 84.88 0.42 7.20
C LEU A 6 84.17 -0.87 6.66
N ARG A 7 84.58 -1.59 5.58
CA ARG A 7 85.63 -2.66 5.47
C ARG A 7 85.43 -3.81 6.50
N LEU A 8 85.41 -5.12 6.16
CA LEU A 8 86.23 -5.92 5.23
C LEU A 8 85.54 -7.22 4.67
N ASN A 9 85.94 -7.60 3.44
CA ASN A 9 86.19 -8.94 2.83
C ASN A 9 85.37 -10.23 3.16
N LEU A 10 84.68 -10.76 2.13
CA LEU A 10 84.93 -12.03 1.36
C LEU A 10 85.14 -13.40 2.10
N PRO A 11 84.86 -14.58 1.46
CA PRO A 11 84.69 -14.84 0.01
C PRO A 11 83.44 -15.66 -0.41
N ARG A 12 83.29 -15.90 -1.73
CA ARG A 12 82.42 -16.95 -2.30
C ARG A 12 83.07 -18.33 -2.17
N VAL A 13 82.29 -19.37 -1.83
CA VAL A 13 82.70 -20.80 -1.91
C VAL A 13 81.60 -21.60 -2.65
N SER A 14 81.98 -22.77 -3.16
CA SER A 14 81.30 -23.53 -4.22
C SER A 14 80.11 -24.40 -3.79
N ARG A 15 79.40 -24.89 -4.81
CA ARG A 15 78.40 -25.99 -4.74
C ARG A 15 78.89 -27.16 -3.87
N LEU A 16 77.95 -27.75 -3.12
CA LEU A 16 78.09 -29.08 -2.53
C LEU A 16 76.76 -29.83 -2.72
N ASN A 17 76.73 -30.80 -3.63
CA ASN A 17 75.70 -31.84 -3.62
C ASN A 17 76.10 -32.86 -2.55
N ARG A 18 75.15 -33.25 -1.70
CA ARG A 18 75.11 -34.57 -1.07
C ARG A 18 73.69 -34.89 -0.62
N ASP A 19 73.21 -36.05 -1.04
CA ASP A 19 71.91 -36.61 -0.67
C ASP A 19 71.88 -37.09 0.80
N VAL A 20 70.74 -37.69 1.14
CA VAL A 20 70.45 -38.41 2.40
C VAL A 20 70.10 -37.50 3.58
N LEU A 21 68.78 -37.24 3.73
CA LEU A 21 68.01 -37.74 4.87
C LEU A 21 66.50 -37.68 4.58
N LYS A 22 65.86 -38.86 4.43
CA LYS A 22 64.43 -39.10 4.67
C LYS A 22 64.26 -39.53 6.15
N PRO A 23 63.05 -39.58 6.75
CA PRO A 23 61.72 -39.47 6.14
C PRO A 23 60.74 -38.52 6.86
N LEU A 24 59.53 -38.35 6.29
CA LEU A 24 58.26 -38.70 6.96
C LEU A 24 57.06 -38.54 5.98
N PHE A 25 55.92 -39.14 6.32
CA PHE A 25 54.74 -39.17 5.45
C PHE A 25 54.12 -37.79 5.28
N ARG A 26 53.83 -37.40 4.03
CA ARG A 26 52.70 -36.51 3.73
C ARG A 26 51.46 -37.38 3.51
N PRO A 27 50.32 -37.16 4.17
CA PRO A 27 49.06 -37.73 3.70
C PRO A 27 48.71 -37.10 2.33
N PRO A 28 48.04 -37.83 1.43
CA PRO A 28 47.42 -37.19 0.28
C PRO A 28 46.35 -36.24 0.79
N VAL A 29 46.37 -34.99 0.30
CA VAL A 29 45.24 -34.07 0.51
C VAL A 29 44.05 -34.69 -0.20
N ARG A 30 43.04 -35.15 0.56
CA ARG A 30 41.73 -35.42 -0.01
C ARG A 30 41.17 -34.11 -0.54
N GLU A 31 41.21 -33.92 -1.85
CA GLU A 31 40.26 -33.03 -2.49
C GLU A 31 38.87 -33.44 -2.01
N LYS A 32 38.11 -32.49 -1.48
CA LYS A 32 36.70 -32.74 -1.19
C LYS A 32 36.00 -32.88 -2.54
N GLN A 33 35.77 -34.12 -2.98
CA GLN A 33 34.74 -34.39 -3.97
C GLN A 33 33.43 -33.83 -3.40
N ILE A 34 33.06 -32.66 -3.88
CA ILE A 34 31.69 -32.18 -3.79
C ILE A 34 30.88 -33.21 -4.57
N LEU A 35 29.90 -33.83 -3.93
CA LEU A 35 28.95 -34.73 -4.58
C LEU A 35 28.02 -33.88 -5.45
N SER A 36 28.54 -33.42 -6.59
CA SER A 36 27.76 -32.81 -7.66
C SER A 36 27.05 -33.92 -8.42
N ASP A 37 25.72 -33.83 -8.44
CA ASP A 37 24.86 -34.71 -9.23
C ASP A 37 25.30 -34.71 -10.72
N PRO A 38 25.59 -35.88 -11.34
CA PRO A 38 26.09 -35.94 -12.72
C PRO A 38 25.13 -35.33 -13.74
N GLU A 39 23.84 -35.19 -13.43
CA GLU A 39 22.87 -34.55 -14.33
C GLU A 39 23.05 -33.02 -14.46
N ASN A 40 23.82 -32.38 -13.57
CA ASN A 40 23.91 -30.92 -13.48
C ASN A 40 25.21 -30.32 -14.08
N ILE A 41 25.98 -31.12 -14.84
CA ILE A 41 27.25 -30.70 -15.44
C ILE A 41 27.00 -29.87 -16.70
N GLY A 42 26.93 -28.54 -16.54
CA GLY A 42 26.98 -27.61 -17.68
C GLY A 42 26.20 -26.31 -17.49
N GLN A 43 25.22 -26.28 -16.59
CA GLN A 43 24.57 -25.02 -16.23
C GLN A 43 25.49 -24.18 -15.35
N ARG A 44 25.82 -22.96 -15.79
CA ARG A 44 26.37 -21.94 -14.88
C ARG A 44 25.38 -21.81 -13.72
N GLN A 45 25.88 -21.93 -12.49
CA GLN A 45 25.12 -21.46 -11.33
C GLN A 45 24.85 -19.96 -11.52
N GLN A 46 23.63 -19.63 -11.95
CA GLN A 46 23.04 -18.37 -11.54
C GLN A 46 23.10 -18.37 -10.01
N HIS A 47 23.72 -17.35 -9.42
CA HIS A 47 23.77 -17.24 -7.96
C HIS A 47 22.34 -17.39 -7.43
N ILE A 48 22.11 -18.43 -6.62
CA ILE A 48 20.85 -18.63 -5.92
C ILE A 48 20.75 -17.45 -4.95
N ASN A 49 20.08 -16.38 -5.40
CA ASN A 49 19.86 -15.21 -4.59
C ASN A 49 19.03 -15.67 -3.38
N PHE A 50 19.53 -15.49 -2.15
CA PHE A 50 18.90 -16.05 -0.96
C PHE A 50 17.49 -15.47 -0.71
N ASP A 51 17.21 -14.29 -1.27
CA ASP A 51 15.86 -13.76 -1.51
C ASP A 51 14.86 -14.78 -2.07
N THR A 52 15.31 -15.63 -3.00
CA THR A 52 14.49 -16.64 -3.68
C THR A 52 14.13 -17.82 -2.77
N LEU A 53 14.93 -18.04 -1.72
CA LEU A 53 14.67 -19.04 -0.68
C LEU A 53 13.78 -18.48 0.45
N GLY A 54 13.43 -17.19 0.41
CA GLY A 54 12.62 -16.55 1.44
C GLY A 54 13.37 -16.41 2.76
N THR A 55 14.56 -15.81 2.75
CA THR A 55 15.15 -15.22 3.97
C THR A 55 14.43 -13.91 4.28
N TRP A 56 13.35 -13.99 5.06
CA TRP A 56 12.58 -12.84 5.55
C TRP A 56 13.44 -12.04 6.55
N ASP A 57 13.64 -10.74 6.32
CA ASP A 57 14.24 -9.82 7.31
C ASP A 57 13.17 -9.47 8.36
N ASN A 58 12.83 -10.45 9.21
CA ASN A 58 11.70 -10.38 10.14
C ASN A 58 11.90 -9.27 11.18
N ARG A 59 11.23 -8.13 10.94
CA ARG A 59 10.88 -7.14 11.98
C ARG A 59 9.45 -7.31 12.48
N ILE A 60 8.72 -8.25 11.90
CA ILE A 60 7.37 -8.66 12.26
C ILE A 60 7.35 -10.18 12.19
N ASP A 61 7.25 -10.86 13.33
CA ASP A 61 7.22 -12.33 13.39
C ASP A 61 5.81 -12.87 13.06
N LEU A 62 5.48 -12.81 11.77
CA LEU A 62 4.19 -13.23 11.24
C LEU A 62 4.09 -14.77 11.18
N PRO A 63 3.09 -15.40 11.84
CA PRO A 63 2.93 -16.85 11.80
C PRO A 63 2.50 -17.33 10.41
N LEU A 64 2.97 -18.49 9.96
CA LEU A 64 2.71 -18.99 8.61
C LEU A 64 1.29 -19.57 8.45
N LEU A 65 0.58 -19.16 7.40
CA LEU A 65 -0.64 -19.81 6.91
C LEU A 65 -0.28 -21.12 6.21
N LEU A 66 -0.12 -22.20 6.98
CA LEU A 66 0.33 -23.50 6.48
C LEU A 66 -0.51 -24.01 5.29
N GLN A 67 -1.84 -23.94 5.37
CA GLN A 67 -2.73 -24.40 4.28
C GLN A 67 -2.50 -23.64 2.97
N GLN A 68 -2.43 -22.31 3.03
CA GLN A 68 -2.15 -21.48 1.84
C GLN A 68 -0.71 -21.66 1.36
N SER A 69 0.24 -21.85 2.27
CA SER A 69 1.65 -22.11 1.95
C SER A 69 1.83 -23.41 1.17
N ILE A 70 1.09 -24.46 1.55
CA ILE A 70 1.04 -25.74 0.83
C ILE A 70 0.37 -25.56 -0.55
N LYS A 71 -0.75 -24.82 -0.62
CA LYS A 71 -1.47 -24.54 -1.88
C LYS A 71 -0.62 -23.76 -2.90
N VAL A 72 0.20 -22.82 -2.43
CA VAL A 72 1.03 -21.93 -3.27
C VAL A 72 2.46 -22.49 -3.48
N GLY A 73 2.87 -23.50 -2.71
CA GLY A 73 4.22 -24.08 -2.74
C GLY A 73 5.32 -23.14 -2.21
N LYS A 74 4.96 -22.13 -1.42
CA LYS A 74 5.85 -21.09 -0.88
C LYS A 74 5.36 -20.64 0.50
N PRO A 75 6.22 -20.20 1.44
CA PRO A 75 5.75 -19.70 2.72
C PRO A 75 4.88 -18.45 2.54
N VAL A 76 3.70 -18.46 3.16
CA VAL A 76 2.73 -17.35 3.21
C VAL A 76 2.53 -16.95 4.67
N PRO A 77 2.83 -15.72 5.10
CA PRO A 77 2.54 -15.23 6.43
C PRO A 77 1.04 -14.97 6.59
N LYS A 78 0.50 -15.12 7.80
CA LYS A 78 -0.79 -14.54 8.17
C LYS A 78 -0.58 -13.04 8.38
N ILE A 79 -1.07 -12.23 7.44
CA ILE A 79 -1.26 -10.81 7.67
C ILE A 79 -2.46 -10.65 8.62
N SER A 80 -2.26 -9.93 9.71
CA SER A 80 -3.25 -9.68 10.75
C SER A 80 -3.45 -8.18 10.92
N GLY A 81 -4.70 -7.77 11.20
CA GLY A 81 -5.06 -6.37 11.38
C GLY A 81 -4.37 -5.69 12.57
N GLU A 82 -3.83 -6.45 13.53
CA GLU A 82 -3.08 -5.93 14.68
C GLU A 82 -1.77 -5.24 14.29
N HIS A 83 -1.22 -5.56 13.11
CA HIS A 83 0.02 -4.98 12.60
C HIS A 83 -0.21 -3.71 11.75
N ALA A 84 -1.46 -3.25 11.63
CA ALA A 84 -1.80 -2.09 10.83
C ALA A 84 -1.36 -0.78 11.49
N GLY A 85 -0.64 0.05 10.74
CA GLY A 85 -0.43 1.44 11.11
C GLY A 85 -1.63 2.27 10.73
N CYS A 86 -2.20 3.03 11.66
CA CYS A 86 -3.31 3.93 11.38
C CYS A 86 -3.04 5.31 12.00
N ALA A 87 -3.29 6.37 11.24
CA ALA A 87 -3.26 7.75 11.72
C ALA A 87 -4.38 8.55 11.07
N THR A 88 -4.98 9.48 11.80
CA THR A 88 -5.93 10.48 11.30
C THR A 88 -5.71 11.78 12.06
N ILE A 89 -5.69 12.90 11.35
CA ILE A 89 -5.47 14.23 11.93
C ILE A 89 -6.42 15.26 11.31
N LEU A 90 -6.84 16.21 12.14
CA LEU A 90 -7.85 17.23 11.82
C LEU A 90 -7.40 18.22 10.73
N GLY A 91 -6.10 18.51 10.64
CA GLY A 91 -5.56 19.57 9.79
C GLY A 91 -6.04 20.95 10.24
N ARG A 92 -6.61 21.73 9.31
CA ARG A 92 -7.15 23.08 9.56
C ARG A 92 -8.68 23.15 9.46
N ARG A 93 -9.36 22.00 9.35
CA ARG A 93 -10.83 21.90 9.39
C ARG A 93 -11.36 22.15 10.81
N THR A 94 -12.63 22.52 10.90
CA THR A 94 -13.38 22.67 12.17
C THR A 94 -13.75 21.33 12.82
N TYR A 95 -13.85 20.28 12.02
CA TYR A 95 -14.23 18.93 12.42
C TYR A 95 -13.45 17.90 11.57
N ASN A 96 -13.39 16.66 12.04
CA ASN A 96 -12.80 15.57 11.26
C ASN A 96 -13.93 14.72 10.66
N GLU A 97 -14.02 14.68 9.34
CA GLU A 97 -14.97 13.86 8.58
C GLU A 97 -14.34 12.53 8.12
N ASP A 98 -13.00 12.40 8.16
CA ASP A 98 -12.32 11.14 7.84
C ASP A 98 -12.69 10.04 8.84
N ARG A 99 -12.93 8.83 8.32
CA ARG A 99 -13.04 7.60 9.10
C ARG A 99 -12.19 6.50 8.48
N TYR A 100 -11.66 5.62 9.32
CA TYR A 100 -10.99 4.41 8.88
C TYR A 100 -11.43 3.20 9.71
N ARG A 101 -11.22 2.00 9.16
CA ARG A 101 -11.44 0.71 9.83
C ARG A 101 -10.38 -0.29 9.41
N VAL A 102 -10.02 -1.18 10.34
CA VAL A 102 -9.22 -2.40 10.11
C VAL A 102 -9.83 -3.51 10.95
N LYS A 103 -10.12 -4.68 10.38
CA LYS A 103 -10.74 -5.81 11.10
C LYS A 103 -10.59 -7.13 10.36
N GLU A 104 -10.33 -8.22 11.07
CA GLU A 104 -10.52 -9.58 10.53
C GLU A 104 -12.02 -9.93 10.53
N LEU A 105 -12.59 -10.17 9.34
CA LEU A 105 -14.02 -10.49 9.17
C LEU A 105 -14.28 -11.99 9.33
N THR A 106 -13.34 -12.79 8.82
CA THR A 106 -13.20 -14.23 9.06
C THR A 106 -11.71 -14.54 9.24
N PRO A 107 -11.31 -15.73 9.76
CA PRO A 107 -9.90 -16.07 9.96
C PRO A 107 -9.04 -16.04 8.68
N ASP A 108 -9.70 -16.04 7.53
CA ASP A 108 -9.16 -16.04 6.17
C ASP A 108 -9.51 -14.78 5.35
N LEU A 109 -10.17 -13.76 5.94
CA LEU A 109 -10.55 -12.51 5.25
C LEU A 109 -10.31 -11.28 6.14
N LEU A 110 -9.26 -10.54 5.83
CA LEU A 110 -8.94 -9.25 6.47
C LEU A 110 -9.57 -8.10 5.66
N TYR A 111 -10.21 -7.16 6.37
CA TYR A 111 -10.81 -5.94 5.83
C TYR A 111 -10.08 -4.71 6.37
N PHE A 112 -9.83 -3.73 5.50
CA PHE A 112 -9.39 -2.40 5.90
C PHE A 112 -9.88 -1.36 4.91
N ALA A 113 -10.25 -0.18 5.41
CA ALA A 113 -10.91 0.85 4.60
C ALA A 113 -10.64 2.26 5.13
N VAL A 114 -10.72 3.24 4.22
CA VAL A 114 -10.85 4.67 4.52
C VAL A 114 -12.11 5.25 3.87
N PHE A 115 -12.72 6.20 4.55
CA PHE A 115 -13.91 6.94 4.15
C PHE A 115 -13.62 8.43 4.41
N ASP A 116 -13.63 9.22 3.35
CA ASP A 116 -13.29 10.64 3.34
C ASP A 116 -14.63 11.38 3.22
N GLY A 117 -15.23 11.76 4.35
CA GLY A 117 -16.62 12.26 4.43
C GLY A 117 -16.75 13.73 4.11
N HIS A 118 -17.82 14.18 3.46
CA HIS A 118 -18.02 15.59 3.10
C HIS A 118 -19.48 16.01 3.26
N GLY A 119 -19.71 17.30 3.56
CA GLY A 119 -21.06 17.83 3.76
C GLY A 119 -21.69 17.34 5.06
N GLY A 120 -20.88 17.08 6.09
CA GLY A 120 -21.28 16.40 7.32
C GLY A 120 -20.74 14.98 7.34
N SER A 121 -20.15 14.57 8.47
CA SER A 121 -19.50 13.25 8.58
C SER A 121 -20.49 12.07 8.60
N THR A 122 -21.79 12.32 8.66
CA THR A 122 -22.89 11.35 8.77
C THR A 122 -22.75 10.17 7.81
N CYS A 123 -22.42 10.42 6.54
CA CYS A 123 -22.22 9.35 5.57
C CYS A 123 -20.95 8.53 5.83
N ALA A 124 -19.84 9.16 6.21
CA ALA A 124 -18.60 8.46 6.55
C ALA A 124 -18.71 7.67 7.86
N ASP A 125 -19.40 8.19 8.87
CA ASP A 125 -19.73 7.50 10.11
C ASP A 125 -20.58 6.25 9.84
N PHE A 126 -21.70 6.41 9.11
CA PHE A 126 -22.58 5.30 8.71
C PHE A 126 -21.84 4.23 7.89
N CYS A 127 -20.99 4.63 6.95
CA CYS A 127 -20.19 3.70 6.16
C CYS A 127 -19.15 2.97 7.01
N ALA A 128 -18.47 3.67 7.91
CA ALA A 128 -17.48 3.08 8.80
C ALA A 128 -18.10 2.17 9.88
N GLU A 129 -19.36 2.34 10.25
CA GLU A 129 -20.08 1.40 11.13
C GLU A 129 -20.62 0.18 10.37
N HIS A 130 -21.25 0.37 9.21
CA HIS A 130 -22.07 -0.67 8.60
C HIS A 130 -21.46 -1.42 7.40
N MET A 131 -20.36 -0.95 6.80
CA MET A 131 -19.74 -1.60 5.63
C MET A 131 -19.34 -3.06 5.91
N GLU A 132 -18.85 -3.37 7.11
CA GLU A 132 -18.60 -4.75 7.55
C GLU A 132 -19.86 -5.63 7.43
N ALA A 133 -21.01 -5.14 7.90
CA ALA A 133 -22.24 -5.92 7.92
C ALA A 133 -22.76 -6.19 6.50
N HIS A 134 -22.64 -5.21 5.60
CA HIS A 134 -22.98 -5.36 4.18
C HIS A 134 -22.05 -6.35 3.47
N ILE A 135 -20.73 -6.30 3.71
CA ILE A 135 -19.78 -7.30 3.19
C ILE A 135 -20.11 -8.69 3.73
N MET A 136 -20.30 -8.82 5.05
CA MET A 136 -20.55 -10.12 5.70
C MET A 136 -21.92 -10.72 5.36
N TYR A 137 -22.91 -9.92 4.99
CA TYR A 137 -24.18 -10.41 4.43
C TYR A 137 -23.96 -11.26 3.17
N TRP A 138 -23.13 -10.77 2.25
CA TRP A 138 -22.81 -11.47 1.00
C TRP A 138 -21.86 -12.65 1.20
N VAL A 139 -20.86 -12.52 2.10
CA VAL A 139 -19.98 -13.65 2.48
C VAL A 139 -20.81 -14.81 3.06
N ARG A 140 -21.74 -14.53 3.98
CA ARG A 140 -22.62 -15.54 4.60
C ARG A 140 -23.62 -16.16 3.62
N ARG A 141 -23.90 -15.51 2.49
CA ARG A 141 -24.68 -16.06 1.37
C ARG A 141 -23.86 -16.94 0.42
N GLY A 142 -22.57 -17.14 0.69
CA GLY A 142 -21.70 -18.00 -0.11
C GLY A 142 -21.24 -17.37 -1.43
N GLN A 143 -21.32 -16.04 -1.57
CA GLN A 143 -20.78 -15.36 -2.75
C GLN A 143 -19.25 -15.50 -2.76
N THR A 144 -18.72 -16.23 -3.74
CA THR A 144 -17.30 -16.61 -3.80
C THR A 144 -16.43 -15.58 -4.50
N ASP A 145 -16.99 -14.87 -5.48
CA ASP A 145 -16.34 -13.74 -6.16
C ASP A 145 -16.40 -12.48 -5.29
N LEU A 146 -15.22 -12.03 -4.84
CA LEU A 146 -15.10 -10.81 -4.05
C LEU A 146 -15.30 -9.53 -4.88
N GLN A 147 -15.20 -9.57 -6.21
CA GLN A 147 -15.47 -8.40 -7.06
C GLN A 147 -16.96 -8.08 -7.10
N ALA A 148 -17.81 -9.02 -7.51
CA ALA A 148 -19.26 -8.85 -7.47
C ALA A 148 -19.78 -8.64 -6.04
N LEU A 149 -19.14 -9.25 -5.03
CA LEU A 149 -19.47 -9.01 -3.61
C LEU A 149 -19.29 -7.54 -3.22
N LEU A 150 -18.14 -6.94 -3.54
CA LEU A 150 -17.85 -5.54 -3.21
C LEU A 150 -18.75 -4.58 -3.97
N GLN A 151 -19.06 -4.86 -5.24
CA GLN A 151 -20.01 -4.07 -6.02
C GLN A 151 -21.42 -4.08 -5.40
N SER A 152 -21.94 -5.25 -5.01
CA SER A 152 -23.23 -5.33 -4.31
C SER A 152 -23.20 -4.65 -2.95
N ALA A 153 -22.14 -4.86 -2.14
CA ALA A 153 -22.03 -4.26 -0.80
C ALA A 153 -22.04 -2.72 -0.83
N PHE A 154 -21.37 -2.08 -1.80
CA PHE A 154 -21.37 -0.63 -1.99
C PHE A 154 -22.74 -0.09 -2.44
N ILE A 155 -23.44 -0.82 -3.32
CA ILE A 155 -24.81 -0.46 -3.73
C ILE A 155 -25.77 -0.60 -2.54
N ASP A 156 -25.70 -1.71 -1.81
CA ASP A 156 -26.57 -1.98 -0.67
C ASP A 156 -26.38 -0.98 0.47
N ILE A 157 -25.14 -0.60 0.81
CA ILE A 157 -24.91 0.39 1.87
C ILE A 157 -25.35 1.79 1.46
N ASN A 158 -25.17 2.20 0.20
CA ASN A 158 -25.71 3.46 -0.30
C ASN A 158 -27.25 3.47 -0.22
N ASN A 159 -27.89 2.36 -0.59
CA ASN A 159 -29.34 2.18 -0.49
C ASN A 159 -29.84 2.05 0.97
N SER A 160 -28.96 1.68 1.90
CA SER A 160 -29.21 1.67 3.34
C SER A 160 -29.14 3.10 3.91
N PHE A 161 -28.08 3.84 3.57
CA PHE A 161 -27.90 5.24 3.94
C PHE A 161 -29.03 6.13 3.40
N ALA A 162 -29.46 5.93 2.15
CA ALA A 162 -30.59 6.66 1.58
C ALA A 162 -31.89 6.51 2.39
N LYS A 163 -32.15 5.31 2.96
CA LYS A 163 -33.30 5.06 3.85
C LYS A 163 -33.08 5.65 5.24
N TYR A 164 -31.85 5.60 5.75
CA TYR A 164 -31.47 6.19 7.03
C TYR A 164 -31.66 7.71 7.03
N VAL A 165 -31.18 8.41 5.99
CA VAL A 165 -31.41 9.86 5.83
C VAL A 165 -32.89 10.16 5.70
N ALA A 166 -33.62 9.47 4.82
CA ALA A 166 -35.05 9.71 4.61
C ALA A 166 -35.94 9.41 5.84
N PHE A 167 -35.45 8.65 6.82
CA PHE A 167 -36.15 8.37 8.08
C PHE A 167 -35.83 9.41 9.17
N ASN A 168 -34.58 9.85 9.29
CA ASN A 168 -34.15 10.75 10.38
C ASN A 168 -34.22 12.24 10.00
N TRP A 169 -34.04 12.57 8.72
CA TRP A 169 -34.11 13.93 8.16
C TRP A 169 -35.10 13.98 6.98
N PRO A 170 -36.43 13.94 7.24
CA PRO A 170 -37.44 13.98 6.19
C PRO A 170 -37.42 15.28 5.36
N ASP A 171 -36.94 16.38 5.94
CA ASP A 171 -36.76 17.68 5.28
C ASP A 171 -35.48 17.75 4.41
N GLY A 172 -34.64 16.70 4.44
CA GLY A 172 -33.53 16.50 3.49
C GLY A 172 -32.21 17.18 3.83
N GLU A 173 -32.01 17.68 5.06
CA GLU A 173 -30.78 18.38 5.48
C GLU A 173 -29.50 17.56 5.19
N GLU A 174 -29.48 16.30 5.66
CA GLU A 174 -28.37 15.35 5.45
C GLU A 174 -28.31 14.73 4.04
N ALA A 175 -29.21 15.10 3.12
CA ALA A 175 -29.20 14.54 1.75
C ALA A 175 -27.94 14.90 0.95
N SER A 176 -27.24 15.95 1.35
CA SER A 176 -25.97 16.38 0.75
C SER A 176 -24.72 15.77 1.38
N SER A 177 -24.84 15.08 2.52
CA SER A 177 -23.73 14.35 3.14
C SER A 177 -23.33 13.18 2.25
N GLY A 178 -22.03 13.05 2.01
CA GLY A 178 -21.44 12.00 1.21
C GLY A 178 -20.08 11.57 1.73
N THR A 179 -19.49 10.57 1.08
CA THR A 179 -18.14 10.12 1.40
C THR A 179 -17.51 9.43 0.20
N THR A 180 -16.19 9.54 0.06
CA THR A 180 -15.43 8.53 -0.67
C THR A 180 -15.53 7.20 0.10
N ALA A 181 -15.21 6.10 -0.57
CA ALA A 181 -14.88 4.86 0.13
C ALA A 181 -13.77 4.18 -0.65
N THR A 182 -12.68 3.80 0.03
CA THR A 182 -11.67 2.87 -0.51
C THR A 182 -11.58 1.69 0.44
N VAL A 183 -12.08 0.55 -0.01
CA VAL A 183 -12.19 -0.69 0.76
C VAL A 183 -11.25 -1.73 0.17
N CYS A 184 -10.44 -2.33 1.04
CA CYS A 184 -9.61 -3.48 0.73
C CYS A 184 -10.13 -4.73 1.44
N LEU A 185 -10.17 -5.84 0.69
CA LEU A 185 -10.32 -7.20 1.21
C LEU A 185 -9.08 -8.02 0.85
N LEU A 186 -8.44 -8.62 1.86
CA LEU A 186 -7.29 -9.50 1.69
C LEU A 186 -7.66 -10.92 2.12
N ARG A 187 -7.86 -11.81 1.14
CA ARG A 187 -8.22 -13.21 1.37
C ARG A 187 -6.98 -14.09 1.45
N SER A 188 -6.93 -14.97 2.46
CA SER A 188 -5.84 -15.91 2.72
C SER A 188 -4.44 -15.28 2.71
N SER A 189 -4.34 -13.99 3.06
CA SER A 189 -3.14 -13.13 2.94
C SER A 189 -2.56 -12.92 1.52
N THR A 190 -3.05 -13.61 0.49
CA THR A 190 -2.46 -13.57 -0.87
C THR A 190 -3.33 -12.91 -1.93
N GLU A 191 -4.65 -12.83 -1.75
CA GLU A 191 -5.58 -12.30 -2.76
C GLU A 191 -6.11 -10.94 -2.28
N LEU A 192 -5.56 -9.85 -2.82
CA LEU A 192 -5.98 -8.48 -2.48
C LEU A 192 -6.99 -7.96 -3.51
N TYR A 193 -8.17 -7.57 -3.03
CA TYR A 193 -9.19 -6.85 -3.79
C TYR A 193 -9.29 -5.44 -3.24
N VAL A 194 -9.30 -4.45 -4.13
CA VAL A 194 -9.52 -3.03 -3.82
C VAL A 194 -10.77 -2.58 -4.56
N ALA A 195 -11.75 -2.05 -3.84
CA ALA A 195 -12.95 -1.43 -4.40
C ALA A 195 -13.02 0.03 -3.94
N HIS A 196 -13.23 0.97 -4.86
CA HIS A 196 -13.30 2.39 -4.49
C HIS A 196 -14.36 3.21 -5.23
N VAL A 197 -14.82 4.26 -4.55
CA VAL A 197 -15.55 5.41 -5.11
C VAL A 197 -14.94 6.69 -4.57
N GLY A 198 -15.00 7.78 -5.34
CA GLY A 198 -14.29 9.01 -5.04
C GLY A 198 -12.80 8.92 -5.38
N ASP A 199 -11.97 9.66 -4.64
CA ASP A 199 -10.57 9.93 -4.94
C ASP A 199 -9.60 9.76 -3.76
N SER A 200 -10.05 9.17 -2.65
CA SER A 200 -9.13 8.45 -1.75
C SER A 200 -8.36 7.39 -2.54
N ARG A 201 -7.12 7.12 -2.13
CA ARG A 201 -6.18 6.28 -2.89
C ARG A 201 -5.75 5.05 -2.12
N ALA A 202 -5.45 4.00 -2.86
CA ALA A 202 -4.69 2.85 -2.38
C ALA A 202 -3.40 2.70 -3.20
N LEU A 203 -2.25 2.59 -2.54
CA LEU A 203 -0.93 2.45 -3.15
C LEU A 203 -0.23 1.18 -2.63
N LEU A 204 0.25 0.32 -3.53
CA LEU A 204 1.12 -0.81 -3.19
C LEU A 204 2.59 -0.41 -3.31
N CYS A 205 3.40 -0.71 -2.29
CA CYS A 205 4.86 -0.71 -2.42
C CYS A 205 5.33 -2.10 -2.87
N ARG A 206 5.84 -2.18 -4.11
CA ARG A 206 6.35 -3.42 -4.73
C ARG A 206 7.76 -3.17 -5.26
N SER A 207 8.75 -3.82 -4.66
CA SER A 207 10.18 -3.62 -4.97
C SER A 207 10.67 -2.18 -4.78
N GLY A 208 10.12 -1.45 -3.81
CA GLY A 208 10.42 -0.04 -3.51
C GLY A 208 9.62 0.98 -4.34
N GLU A 209 9.03 0.55 -5.46
CA GLU A 209 8.22 1.40 -6.32
C GLU A 209 6.78 1.53 -5.80
N SER A 210 6.25 2.75 -5.86
CA SER A 210 4.82 3.03 -5.70
C SER A 210 4.01 2.52 -6.90
N ARG A 211 2.87 1.87 -6.62
CA ARG A 211 1.94 1.37 -7.63
C ARG A 211 0.50 1.69 -7.24
N ARG A 212 -0.09 2.71 -7.87
CA ARG A 212 -1.48 3.10 -7.62
C ARG A 212 -2.44 1.97 -8.00
N LEU A 213 -3.33 1.63 -7.06
CA LEU A 213 -4.32 0.58 -7.20
C LEU A 213 -5.66 1.14 -7.69
N THR A 214 -6.06 2.32 -7.19
CA THR A 214 -7.27 3.06 -7.54
C THR A 214 -7.05 4.05 -8.71
N THR A 215 -8.14 4.67 -9.17
CA THR A 215 -8.14 5.80 -10.13
C THR A 215 -9.07 6.88 -9.61
N ASP A 216 -8.60 8.11 -9.41
CA ASP A 216 -9.42 9.22 -8.90
C ASP A 216 -10.69 9.44 -9.75
N HIS A 217 -11.89 9.24 -9.17
CA HIS A 217 -13.16 9.45 -9.87
C HIS A 217 -13.46 10.93 -10.06
N THR A 218 -12.91 11.52 -11.12
CA THR A 218 -13.03 12.94 -11.44
C THR A 218 -13.63 13.13 -12.84
N ALA A 219 -14.27 14.27 -13.07
CA ALA A 219 -14.87 14.60 -14.36
C ALA A 219 -13.85 14.92 -15.47
N GLY A 220 -12.54 14.77 -15.23
CA GLY A 220 -11.51 14.72 -16.27
C GLY A 220 -11.42 13.36 -16.99
N LEU A 221 -12.06 12.31 -16.45
CA LEU A 221 -12.20 11.02 -17.11
C LEU A 221 -13.42 11.03 -18.04
N LYS A 222 -13.21 10.80 -19.34
CA LYS A 222 -14.27 10.86 -20.37
C LYS A 222 -15.52 10.03 -20.03
N LEU A 223 -15.34 8.79 -19.55
CA LEU A 223 -16.45 7.90 -19.16
C LEU A 223 -17.27 8.45 -17.98
N GLU A 224 -16.64 9.22 -17.10
CA GLU A 224 -17.31 9.87 -15.97
C GLU A 224 -18.02 11.15 -16.45
N GLU A 225 -17.34 11.97 -17.27
CA GLU A 225 -17.92 13.17 -17.92
C GLU A 225 -19.15 12.84 -18.78
N GLU A 226 -19.06 11.81 -19.62
CA GLU A 226 -20.14 11.33 -20.49
C GLU A 226 -21.33 10.85 -19.65
N ARG A 227 -21.09 10.08 -18.57
CA ARG A 227 -22.16 9.64 -17.65
C ARG A 227 -22.86 10.83 -16.99
N ILE A 228 -22.13 11.78 -16.41
CA ILE A 228 -22.71 12.97 -15.77
C ILE A 228 -23.61 13.73 -16.76
N LYS A 229 -23.12 13.97 -18.00
CA LYS A 229 -23.89 14.65 -19.04
C LYS A 229 -25.12 13.85 -19.50
N MET A 230 -25.01 12.52 -19.66
CA MET A 230 -26.14 11.66 -20.02
C MET A 230 -27.22 11.60 -18.93
N SER A 231 -26.83 11.70 -17.66
CA SER A 231 -27.75 11.84 -16.52
C SER A 231 -28.25 13.28 -16.30
N GLY A 232 -28.00 14.22 -17.22
CA GLY A 232 -28.47 15.60 -17.12
C GLY A 232 -27.71 16.46 -16.09
N GLY A 233 -26.65 15.94 -15.49
CA GLY A 233 -25.73 16.71 -14.65
C GLY A 233 -24.88 17.68 -15.47
N ARG A 234 -24.50 18.79 -14.85
CA ARG A 234 -23.64 19.82 -15.46
C ARG A 234 -22.27 19.82 -14.80
N LEU A 235 -21.22 20.05 -15.58
CA LEU A 235 -19.88 20.28 -15.07
C LEU A 235 -19.60 21.78 -15.07
N ILE A 236 -19.24 22.32 -13.90
CA ILE A 236 -18.90 23.73 -13.71
C ILE A 236 -17.45 23.79 -13.25
N SER A 237 -16.59 24.50 -13.99
CA SER A 237 -15.19 24.69 -13.61
C SER A 237 -15.06 25.80 -12.56
N ASP A 238 -14.32 25.53 -11.48
CA ASP A 238 -13.96 26.56 -10.49
C ASP A 238 -12.77 27.43 -10.95
N SER A 239 -12.41 28.44 -10.15
CA SER A 239 -11.28 29.34 -10.41
C SER A 239 -9.90 28.65 -10.40
N HIS A 240 -9.83 27.39 -9.99
CA HIS A 240 -8.62 26.56 -9.97
C HIS A 240 -8.62 25.52 -11.10
N GLY A 241 -9.61 25.57 -12.01
CA GLY A 241 -9.75 24.65 -13.14
C GLY A 241 -10.33 23.28 -12.78
N ARG A 242 -10.92 23.12 -11.58
CA ARG A 242 -11.49 21.86 -11.11
C ARG A 242 -12.95 21.74 -11.56
N HIS A 243 -13.32 20.63 -12.18
CA HIS A 243 -14.68 20.39 -12.67
C HIS A 243 -15.58 19.85 -11.55
N LEU A 244 -16.57 20.64 -11.14
CA LEU A 244 -17.55 20.31 -10.11
C LEU A 244 -18.87 19.84 -10.74
N VAL A 245 -19.37 18.69 -10.31
CA VAL A 245 -20.72 18.17 -10.64
C VAL A 245 -21.76 19.09 -10.01
N ASN A 246 -22.62 19.66 -10.87
CA ASN A 246 -23.62 20.68 -10.57
C ASN A 246 -23.08 21.92 -9.80
N GLY A 247 -21.76 22.13 -9.81
CA GLY A 247 -21.12 23.19 -9.01
C GLY A 247 -20.90 22.84 -7.53
N ARG A 248 -21.25 21.63 -7.07
CA ARG A 248 -21.07 21.17 -5.68
C ARG A 248 -19.90 20.19 -5.52
N LEU A 249 -19.93 19.05 -6.21
CA LEU A 249 -19.06 17.92 -5.89
C LEU A 249 -17.92 17.74 -6.89
N ALA A 250 -16.67 17.71 -6.42
CA ALA A 250 -15.48 17.56 -7.28
C ALA A 250 -15.20 16.13 -7.77
N MET A 251 -15.94 15.14 -7.25
CA MET A 251 -15.84 13.73 -7.62
C MET A 251 -17.12 13.23 -8.31
N THR A 252 -16.98 12.22 -9.17
CA THR A 252 -18.07 11.68 -10.02
C THR A 252 -18.67 10.38 -9.48
N ARG A 253 -18.14 9.83 -8.39
CA ARG A 253 -18.68 8.67 -7.65
C ARG A 253 -18.49 8.86 -6.16
N SER A 254 -19.46 8.41 -5.36
CA SER A 254 -19.46 8.53 -3.89
C SER A 254 -20.55 7.65 -3.27
N LEU A 255 -20.43 7.36 -1.98
CA LEU A 255 -21.56 6.95 -1.15
C LEU A 255 -22.25 8.23 -0.61
N GLY A 256 -23.56 8.20 -0.38
CA GLY A 256 -24.33 9.40 0.05
C GLY A 256 -24.70 10.31 -1.11
N ASP A 257 -24.50 11.64 -1.01
CA ASP A 257 -24.78 12.65 -2.05
C ASP A 257 -26.11 12.40 -2.79
N LEU A 258 -27.20 12.23 -2.03
CA LEU A 258 -28.48 11.74 -2.52
C LEU A 258 -29.14 12.72 -3.50
N ASP A 259 -28.86 14.02 -3.33
CA ASP A 259 -29.19 15.11 -4.26
C ASP A 259 -28.50 14.96 -5.63
N LEU A 260 -27.29 14.39 -5.69
CA LEU A 260 -26.50 14.24 -6.92
C LEU A 260 -26.62 12.86 -7.57
N LYS A 261 -27.15 11.85 -6.88
CA LYS A 261 -27.39 10.51 -7.46
C LYS A 261 -28.26 10.53 -8.75
N PRO A 262 -29.31 11.37 -8.89
CA PRO A 262 -30.03 11.52 -10.16
C PRO A 262 -29.17 12.06 -11.31
N TYR A 263 -28.15 12.87 -11.01
CA TYR A 263 -27.31 13.58 -11.99
C TYR A 263 -26.04 12.81 -12.39
N GLY A 264 -26.01 11.50 -12.14
CA GLY A 264 -24.97 10.59 -12.62
C GLY A 264 -23.79 10.37 -11.66
N VAL A 265 -23.84 10.93 -10.44
CA VAL A 265 -22.96 10.46 -9.36
C VAL A 265 -23.44 9.08 -8.96
N ILE A 266 -22.54 8.08 -8.91
CA ILE A 266 -22.92 6.68 -8.65
C ILE A 266 -22.14 6.09 -7.47
N ALA A 267 -22.75 5.12 -6.79
CA ALA A 267 -22.15 4.35 -5.69
C ALA A 267 -21.44 3.07 -6.16
N LEU A 268 -21.50 2.72 -7.46
CA LEU A 268 -20.85 1.53 -8.01
C LEU A 268 -19.31 1.71 -8.00
N PRO A 269 -18.55 0.87 -7.27
CA PRO A 269 -17.11 0.98 -7.23
C PRO A 269 -16.47 0.43 -8.49
N ASP A 270 -15.37 1.06 -8.90
CA ASP A 270 -14.35 0.37 -9.68
C ASP A 270 -13.65 -0.62 -8.74
N VAL A 271 -13.42 -1.85 -9.21
CA VAL A 271 -12.82 -2.93 -8.41
C VAL A 271 -11.62 -3.53 -9.14
N ARG A 272 -10.53 -3.75 -8.40
CA ARG A 272 -9.28 -4.30 -8.91
C ARG A 272 -8.75 -5.40 -7.98
N SER A 273 -8.47 -6.56 -8.54
CA SER A 273 -7.87 -7.70 -7.83
C SER A 273 -6.39 -7.87 -8.16
N MET A 274 -5.60 -8.43 -7.24
CA MET A 274 -4.22 -8.86 -7.50
C MET A 274 -3.71 -9.88 -6.49
N GLU A 275 -2.71 -10.65 -6.93
CA GLU A 275 -1.88 -11.51 -6.08
C GLU A 275 -0.82 -10.68 -5.33
N VAL A 276 -0.81 -10.78 -4.00
CA VAL A 276 0.21 -10.25 -3.10
C VAL A 276 1.42 -11.19 -3.11
N LYS A 277 2.59 -10.62 -3.43
CA LYS A 277 3.85 -11.33 -3.63
C LYS A 277 4.75 -11.00 -2.46
N HIS A 278 4.54 -11.65 -1.33
CA HIS A 278 5.19 -11.34 -0.05
C HIS A 278 6.71 -11.13 -0.11
N GLY A 279 7.47 -11.83 -0.99
CA GLY A 279 8.92 -11.60 -1.17
C GLY A 279 9.29 -10.35 -2.00
N LYS A 280 8.32 -9.58 -2.48
CA LYS A 280 8.45 -8.34 -3.26
C LYS A 280 7.58 -7.18 -2.78
N ASP A 281 6.49 -7.48 -2.09
CA ASP A 281 5.48 -6.51 -1.66
C ASP A 281 5.69 -6.18 -0.18
N ALA A 282 5.93 -4.91 0.11
CA ALA A 282 6.31 -4.47 1.45
C ALA A 282 5.12 -3.98 2.28
N PHE A 283 4.15 -3.33 1.65
CA PHE A 283 2.91 -2.86 2.25
C PHE A 283 1.93 -2.40 1.17
N VAL A 284 0.67 -2.24 1.57
CA VAL A 284 -0.29 -1.36 0.90
C VAL A 284 -0.70 -0.25 1.86
N ILE A 285 -0.80 0.99 1.38
CA ILE A 285 -1.33 2.13 2.15
C ILE A 285 -2.63 2.63 1.53
N LEU A 286 -3.60 3.01 2.38
CA LEU A 286 -4.76 3.81 2.03
C LEU A 286 -4.59 5.26 2.50
N THR A 287 -5.00 6.25 1.69
CA THR A 287 -4.87 7.70 1.98
C THR A 287 -6.08 8.52 1.54
N THR A 288 -6.47 9.50 2.36
CA THR A 288 -7.50 10.52 2.05
C THR A 288 -6.94 11.74 1.31
N ASP A 289 -7.80 12.62 0.78
CA ASP A 289 -7.43 13.69 -0.15
C ASP A 289 -6.38 14.67 0.43
N GLY A 290 -6.44 14.93 1.74
CA GLY A 290 -5.48 15.79 2.45
C GLY A 290 -4.04 15.28 2.48
N VAL A 291 -3.79 13.98 2.25
CA VAL A 291 -2.44 13.45 1.97
C VAL A 291 -2.14 13.49 0.47
N ASN A 292 -3.12 13.02 -0.33
CA ASN A 292 -3.01 12.83 -1.78
C ASN A 292 -2.82 14.12 -2.60
N CYS A 293 -3.12 15.27 -2.01
CA CYS A 293 -2.90 16.60 -2.57
C CYS A 293 -1.55 17.23 -2.17
N ALA A 294 -0.93 16.76 -1.07
CA ALA A 294 0.28 17.35 -0.48
C ALA A 294 1.57 16.58 -0.82
N MET A 295 1.45 15.27 -1.10
CA MET A 295 2.55 14.36 -1.42
C MET A 295 2.23 13.52 -2.67
N SER A 296 3.25 13.24 -3.48
CA SER A 296 3.13 12.30 -4.60
C SER A 296 3.15 10.84 -4.16
N ASP A 297 2.60 9.94 -4.98
CA ASP A 297 2.53 8.49 -4.72
C ASP A 297 3.88 7.86 -4.32
N GLN A 298 4.99 8.33 -4.90
CA GLN A 298 6.33 7.86 -4.56
C GLN A 298 6.88 8.48 -3.28
N GLU A 299 6.67 9.79 -3.04
CA GLU A 299 7.07 10.44 -1.77
C GLU A 299 6.38 9.77 -0.56
N ILE A 300 5.11 9.37 -0.71
CA ILE A 300 4.38 8.58 0.30
C ILE A 300 5.07 7.24 0.56
N VAL A 301 5.43 6.50 -0.50
CA VAL A 301 6.10 5.19 -0.36
C VAL A 301 7.51 5.31 0.21
N ASP A 302 8.29 6.33 -0.19
CA ASP A 302 9.64 6.58 0.34
C ASP A 302 9.61 7.02 1.81
N ALA A 303 8.63 7.82 2.22
CA ALA A 303 8.42 8.18 3.61
C ALA A 303 8.13 6.95 4.49
N ILE A 304 7.22 6.06 4.04
CA ILE A 304 6.91 4.80 4.75
C ILE A 304 8.14 3.88 4.81
N ASN A 305 8.89 3.76 3.70
CA ASN A 305 10.11 2.98 3.65
C ASN A 305 11.20 3.47 4.63
N SER A 306 11.22 4.76 5.01
CA SER A 306 12.18 5.27 6.01
C SER A 306 11.83 4.88 7.46
N CYS A 307 10.54 4.70 7.76
CA CYS A 307 10.04 4.43 9.11
C CYS A 307 10.34 3.00 9.58
N SER A 308 10.22 2.72 10.87
CA SER A 308 10.55 1.42 11.48
C SER A 308 9.31 0.54 11.71
N SER A 309 8.21 1.14 12.16
CA SER A 309 6.92 0.47 12.34
C SER A 309 5.84 1.03 11.39
N PRO A 310 4.80 0.26 11.05
CA PRO A 310 3.66 0.76 10.29
C PRO A 310 2.94 1.93 10.97
N ALA A 311 2.82 1.91 12.30
CA ALA A 311 2.15 2.97 13.08
C ALA A 311 2.91 4.31 13.01
N GLU A 312 4.23 4.27 13.20
CA GLU A 312 5.14 5.39 12.96
C GLU A 312 5.02 5.90 11.52
N ALA A 313 4.98 4.99 10.53
CA ALA A 313 4.85 5.36 9.12
C ALA A 313 3.53 6.06 8.78
N ALA A 314 2.41 5.60 9.34
CA ALA A 314 1.11 6.24 9.13
C ALA A 314 1.10 7.67 9.69
N GLY A 315 1.58 7.86 10.93
CA GLY A 315 1.70 9.18 11.55
C GLY A 315 2.66 10.11 10.81
N PHE A 316 3.82 9.59 10.39
CA PHE A 316 4.82 10.35 9.65
C PHE A 316 4.31 10.84 8.28
N VAL A 317 3.53 10.03 7.56
CA VAL A 317 2.89 10.44 6.30
C VAL A 317 1.86 11.55 6.54
N THR A 318 1.01 11.44 7.56
CA THR A 318 0.03 12.49 7.88
C THR A 318 0.71 13.78 8.35
N ASP A 319 1.75 13.68 9.17
CA ASP A 319 2.51 14.84 9.66
C ASP A 319 3.29 15.52 8.53
N GLN A 320 3.87 14.77 7.58
CA GLN A 320 4.50 15.35 6.40
C GLN A 320 3.49 16.12 5.53
N ALA A 321 2.29 15.58 5.32
CA ALA A 321 1.23 16.29 4.58
C ALA A 321 0.90 17.66 5.21
N MET A 322 0.87 17.77 6.55
CA MET A 322 0.68 19.05 7.25
C MET A 322 1.87 20.00 7.13
N HIS A 323 3.11 19.49 7.22
CA HIS A 323 4.30 20.31 6.98
C HIS A 323 4.37 20.84 5.54
N PHE A 324 3.80 20.10 4.58
CA PHE A 324 3.60 20.54 3.20
C PHE A 324 2.35 21.42 3.00
N ALA A 325 1.82 22.00 4.08
CA ALA A 325 0.72 22.96 4.11
C ALA A 325 -0.64 22.43 3.62
N SER A 326 -0.88 21.12 3.75
CA SER A 326 -2.25 20.60 3.69
C SER A 326 -3.15 21.29 4.72
N GLN A 327 -4.43 21.42 4.39
CA GLN A 327 -5.43 22.12 5.20
C GLN A 327 -6.60 21.23 5.59
N ASP A 328 -6.74 20.08 4.92
CA ASP A 328 -7.88 19.18 5.10
C ASP A 328 -7.67 18.18 6.23
N ASN A 329 -8.65 17.30 6.45
CA ASN A 329 -8.42 16.08 7.19
C ASN A 329 -7.40 15.20 6.44
N ALA A 330 -6.52 14.52 7.17
CA ALA A 330 -5.52 13.64 6.57
C ALA A 330 -5.45 12.32 7.35
N THR A 331 -5.68 11.22 6.64
CA THR A 331 -5.75 9.87 7.19
C THR A 331 -4.92 8.90 6.37
N ALA A 332 -4.19 8.04 7.07
CA ALA A 332 -3.32 7.01 6.49
C ALA A 332 -3.56 5.66 7.19
N VAL A 333 -3.74 4.59 6.41
CA VAL A 333 -3.79 3.20 6.90
C VAL A 333 -2.75 2.37 6.16
N VAL A 334 -1.67 1.99 6.84
CA VAL A 334 -0.55 1.19 6.32
C VAL A 334 -0.70 -0.26 6.77
N MET A 335 -0.94 -1.16 5.81
CA MET A 335 -1.00 -2.60 6.04
C MET A 335 0.33 -3.26 5.60
N PRO A 336 1.17 -3.77 6.53
CA PRO A 336 2.43 -4.38 6.17
C PRO A 336 2.25 -5.73 5.46
N PHE A 337 3.16 -6.03 4.55
CA PHE A 337 3.29 -7.30 3.85
C PHE A 337 4.70 -7.89 4.07
N GLY A 338 5.00 -9.00 3.39
CA GLY A 338 6.17 -9.84 3.68
C GLY A 338 7.54 -9.17 3.49
N ALA A 339 7.64 -8.16 2.63
CA ALA A 339 8.87 -7.42 2.39
C ALA A 339 8.92 -6.09 3.17
N TRP A 340 8.15 -5.95 4.27
CA TRP A 340 8.20 -4.77 5.14
C TRP A 340 9.65 -4.46 5.56
N GLY A 341 10.06 -3.20 5.46
CA GLY A 341 11.42 -2.74 5.79
C GLY A 341 12.52 -3.13 4.79
N LYS A 342 12.27 -4.05 3.83
CA LYS A 342 13.28 -4.51 2.87
C LYS A 342 13.77 -3.41 1.91
N TYR A 343 12.92 -2.44 1.57
CA TYR A 343 13.22 -1.37 0.62
C TYR A 343 13.58 -0.05 1.31
N ARG A 344 14.29 -0.14 2.44
CA ARG A 344 14.84 1.04 3.13
C ARG A 344 15.87 1.74 2.26
N ASN A 345 15.50 2.91 1.75
CA ASN A 345 16.39 3.79 0.99
C ASN A 345 17.61 4.19 1.85
N SER A 346 18.81 3.81 1.42
CA SER A 346 20.08 4.20 2.07
C SER A 346 20.51 5.63 1.75
N GLY A 347 19.75 6.34 0.90
CA GLY A 347 19.89 7.77 0.61
C GLY A 347 18.64 8.53 1.07
N GLY A 348 18.82 9.79 1.48
CA GLY A 348 17.74 10.60 2.05
C GLY A 348 16.61 10.93 1.07
N VAL A 349 15.43 11.26 1.62
CA VAL A 349 14.21 11.58 0.87
C VAL A 349 14.46 12.72 -0.12
N ALA A 350 14.26 12.45 -1.41
CA ALA A 350 14.50 13.38 -2.51
C ALA A 350 13.32 14.35 -2.69
N ASN A 351 13.15 15.28 -1.75
CA ASN A 351 12.08 16.28 -1.79
C ASN A 351 12.13 17.12 -3.08
N SER A 352 11.09 17.00 -3.92
CA SER A 352 10.95 17.87 -5.10
C SER A 352 10.42 19.23 -4.69
N PHE A 353 11.22 20.28 -4.93
CA PHE A 353 10.84 21.69 -4.66
C PHE A 353 9.88 22.28 -5.71
N GLY A 354 9.62 21.58 -6.83
CA GLY A 354 8.79 22.06 -7.94
C GLY A 354 7.30 21.67 -7.80
N ARG A 355 6.67 21.93 -6.65
CA ARG A 355 5.30 21.46 -6.38
C ARG A 355 4.22 22.39 -6.91
N GLN A 356 3.31 21.85 -7.73
CA GLN A 356 1.98 22.42 -7.91
C GLN A 356 1.13 22.04 -6.70
N LEU A 357 0.83 23.01 -5.83
CA LEU A 357 -0.12 22.83 -4.74
C LEU A 357 -1.53 22.65 -5.32
N GLN A 358 -2.02 21.41 -5.38
CA GLN A 358 -3.43 21.15 -5.61
C GLN A 358 -4.17 21.39 -4.30
N PHE A 359 -5.00 22.44 -4.22
CA PHE A 359 -5.87 22.66 -3.08
C PHE A 359 -6.90 21.52 -2.98
N SER A 360 -7.18 21.04 -1.76
CA SER A 360 -8.09 19.91 -1.52
C SER A 360 -9.43 20.14 -2.20
N ARG A 361 -10.03 19.06 -2.69
CA ARG A 361 -11.12 19.12 -3.68
C ARG A 361 -12.47 19.54 -3.08
N ARG A 362 -12.49 19.86 -1.79
CA ARG A 362 -13.66 20.09 -0.93
C ARG A 362 -13.87 21.58 -0.63
N PHE A 363 -14.98 22.12 -1.10
CA PHE A 363 -15.61 23.33 -0.53
C PHE A 363 -16.85 22.91 0.26
#